data_AF-A0A7Y6Y4H8-F1
#
_entry.id   AF-A0A7Y6Y4H8-F1
#
_cell.length_a   1.000
_cell.length_b   1.000
_cell.length_c   1.000
_cell.angle_alpha   90.00
_cell.angle_beta   90.00
_cell.angle_gamma   90.00
#
_symmetry.space_group_name_H-M   'P 1'
#
loop_
_entity.id
_entity.type
_entity.pdbx_description
1 polymer ?
#
loop_
_entity_poly.entity_id
_entity_poly.type
_entity_poly.pdbx_seq_one_letter_code
_entity_poly.pdbx_strand_id
1 'polypeptide(L)'
;MNSKWIANFTYGYIDVDRTFDPDVTPNTIEHRFFEQLLNKVEYFKIPFTHRFRLEHRNLYSQNSYKLINRIRYRFQSKIPITHKFYGNISNEFFFQFNGNICPENRFYSALGFYLNKTIAFELGFLRQHINNQNLNRLQITVY
;
A
#
# COMPACT_ATOMS: atom_id res chain seq x y z
N MET A 1 27.88 0.79 3.61
CA MET A 1 26.45 0.53 3.30
C MET A 1 25.84 1.83 2.80
N ASN A 2 25.26 1.86 1.60
CA ASN A 2 24.64 3.06 1.06
C ASN A 2 23.16 3.04 1.41
N SER A 3 22.72 3.98 2.25
CA SER A 3 21.35 4.09 2.74
C SER A 3 20.75 5.39 2.22
N LYS A 4 19.65 5.31 1.48
CA LYS A 4 18.98 6.49 0.90
C LYS A 4 17.63 6.70 1.57
N TRP A 5 17.45 7.88 2.15
CA TRP A 5 16.18 8.32 2.73
C TRP A 5 15.45 9.26 1.76
N ILE A 6 14.13 9.11 1.65
CA ILE A 6 13.27 9.97 0.84
C ILE A 6 12.03 10.28 1.67
N ALA A 7 11.77 11.57 1.91
CA ALA A 7 10.55 12.06 2.55
C ALA A 7 9.59 12.64 1.50
N ASN A 8 8.29 12.41 1.66
CA ASN A 8 7.26 12.96 0.78
C ASN A 8 6.04 13.39 1.60
N PHE A 9 5.41 14.47 1.17
CA PHE A 9 4.09 14.89 1.63
C PHE A 9 3.13 14.81 0.47
N THR A 10 1.91 14.34 0.69
CA THR A 10 0.93 14.17 -0.38
C THR A 10 -0.46 14.45 0.10
N TYR A 11 -1.22 15.13 -0.75
CA TYR A 11 -2.66 15.32 -0.62
C TYR A 11 -3.38 14.57 -1.74
N GLY A 12 -4.52 13.98 -1.42
CA GLY A 12 -5.40 13.31 -2.37
C GLY A 12 -6.85 13.65 -2.07
N TYR A 13 -7.60 13.96 -3.14
CA TYR A 13 -9.05 14.08 -3.13
C TYR A 13 -9.64 12.85 -3.81
N ILE A 14 -10.62 12.20 -3.17
CA ILE A 14 -11.31 11.03 -3.71
C ILE A 14 -12.80 11.25 -3.53
N ASP A 15 -13.54 11.19 -4.62
CA ASP A 15 -15.00 11.13 -4.62
C ASP A 15 -15.41 9.67 -4.85
N VAL A 16 -15.98 9.04 -3.82
CA VAL A 16 -16.40 7.64 -3.87
C VAL A 16 -17.89 7.58 -4.13
N ASP A 17 -18.22 7.24 -5.37
CA ASP A 17 -19.59 6.95 -5.78
C ASP A 17 -20.12 5.72 -5.02
N ARG A 18 -21.28 5.88 -4.39
CA ARG A 18 -21.98 4.84 -3.63
C ARG A 18 -23.28 4.39 -4.29
N THR A 19 -23.56 4.79 -5.53
CA THR A 19 -24.80 4.45 -6.26
C THR A 19 -25.04 2.94 -6.48
N PHE A 20 -24.05 2.08 -6.25
CA PHE A 20 -24.22 0.61 -6.20
C PHE A 20 -24.89 0.11 -4.91
N ASP A 21 -25.04 0.98 -3.91
CA ASP A 21 -25.74 0.78 -2.65
C ASP A 21 -27.02 1.64 -2.71
N PRO A 22 -28.18 1.06 -3.05
CA PRO A 22 -29.39 1.80 -3.45
C PRO A 22 -29.93 2.75 -2.38
N ASP A 23 -29.48 2.60 -1.13
CA ASP A 23 -29.89 3.41 0.02
C ASP A 23 -28.87 4.49 0.43
N VAL A 24 -27.77 4.69 -0.32
CA VAL A 24 -26.70 5.64 0.05
C VAL A 24 -26.46 6.71 -1.01
N THR A 25 -27.39 7.65 -1.07
CA THR A 25 -27.18 8.99 -1.64
C THR A 25 -26.83 9.94 -0.50
N PRO A 26 -25.76 10.76 -0.53
CA PRO A 26 -24.79 11.05 -1.58
C PRO A 26 -23.44 10.34 -1.38
N ASN A 27 -22.52 10.58 -2.33
CA ASN A 27 -21.16 10.08 -2.35
C ASN A 27 -20.39 10.33 -1.05
N THR A 28 -19.40 9.47 -0.79
CA THR A 28 -18.42 9.71 0.27
C THR A 28 -17.24 10.48 -0.29
N ILE A 29 -17.05 11.71 0.16
CA ILE A 29 -15.90 12.55 -0.18
C ILE A 29 -14.76 12.26 0.80
N GLU A 30 -13.56 12.01 0.30
CA GLU A 30 -12.36 11.81 1.11
C GLU A 30 -11.29 12.86 0.79
N HIS A 31 -10.87 13.60 1.82
CA HIS A 31 -9.63 14.36 1.81
C HIS A 31 -8.56 13.58 2.57
N ARG A 32 -7.55 13.09 1.84
CA ARG A 32 -6.46 12.30 2.39
C ARG A 32 -5.17 13.08 2.38
N PHE A 33 -4.56 13.19 3.55
CA PHE A 33 -3.20 13.70 3.70
C PHE A 33 -2.31 12.54 4.14
N PHE A 34 -1.12 12.43 3.57
CA PHE A 34 -0.14 11.51 4.12
C PHE A 34 1.29 12.01 4.02
N GLU A 35 2.04 11.67 5.05
CA GLU A 35 3.47 11.89 5.17
C GLU A 35 4.16 10.54 5.01
N GLN A 36 5.21 10.47 4.22
CA GLN A 36 5.86 9.22 3.89
C GLN A 36 7.37 9.33 3.98
N LEU A 37 7.97 8.39 4.71
CA LEU A 37 9.41 8.19 4.79
C LEU A 37 9.79 6.84 4.20
N LEU A 38 10.66 6.88 3.19
CA LEU A 38 11.21 5.70 2.52
C LEU A 38 12.68 5.58 2.87
N ASN A 39 13.09 4.41 3.34
CA ASN A 39 14.50 4.01 3.44
C ASN A 39 14.78 2.91 2.43
N LYS A 40 15.73 3.15 1.54
CA LYS A 40 16.28 2.14 0.64
C LYS A 40 17.67 1.77 1.12
N VAL A 41 17.85 0.49 1.42
CA VAL A 41 19.08 -0.06 1.96
C VAL A 41 19.38 -1.40 1.30
N GLU A 42 20.64 -1.74 1.18
CA GLU A 42 21.08 -3.04 0.68
C GLU A 42 21.81 -3.78 1.80
N TYR A 43 21.34 -5.00 2.10
CA TYR A 43 22.00 -5.92 3.03
C TYR A 43 22.38 -7.18 2.25
N PHE A 44 23.64 -7.61 2.30
CA PHE A 44 24.11 -8.82 1.61
C PHE A 44 23.76 -8.87 0.10
N LYS A 45 23.83 -7.72 -0.60
CA LYS A 45 23.41 -7.56 -2.01
C LYS A 45 21.91 -7.76 -2.28
N ILE A 46 21.10 -7.85 -1.23
CA ILE A 46 19.65 -7.93 -1.33
C ILE A 46 19.09 -6.53 -1.04
N PRO A 47 18.33 -5.94 -1.99
CA PRO A 47 17.74 -4.62 -1.80
C PRO A 47 16.51 -4.72 -0.92
N PHE A 48 16.45 -3.86 0.09
CA PHE A 48 15.31 -3.72 0.98
C PHE A 48 14.78 -2.29 0.95
N THR A 49 13.48 -2.16 1.12
CA THR A 49 12.79 -0.88 1.22
C THR A 49 11.88 -0.90 2.44
N HIS A 50 12.18 -0.03 3.39
CA HIS A 50 11.30 0.30 4.50
C HIS A 50 10.47 1.52 4.10
N ARG A 51 9.17 1.46 4.30
CA ARG A 51 8.26 2.59 4.05
C ARG A 51 7.40 2.82 5.27
N PHE A 52 7.59 3.96 5.91
CA PHE A 52 6.71 4.46 6.95
C PHE A 52 5.77 5.48 6.32
N ARG A 53 4.49 5.42 6.67
CA ARG A 53 3.50 6.39 6.22
C ARG A 53 2.56 6.73 7.36
N LEU A 54 2.42 8.01 7.65
CA LEU A 54 1.36 8.55 8.48
C LEU A 54 0.25 9.05 7.56
N GLU A 55 -0.97 8.57 7.75
CA GLU A 55 -2.11 8.83 6.88
C GLU A 55 -3.27 9.39 7.69
N HIS A 56 -3.78 10.53 7.26
CA HIS A 56 -4.95 11.21 7.81
C HIS A 56 -6.06 11.18 6.77
N ARG A 57 -7.15 10.48 7.06
CA ARG A 57 -8.31 10.34 6.16
C ARG A 57 -9.50 11.08 6.75
N ASN A 58 -9.93 12.14 6.08
CA ASN A 58 -11.12 12.89 6.41
C ASN A 58 -12.24 12.42 5.49
N LEU A 59 -13.15 11.60 6.02
CA LEU A 59 -14.28 11.05 5.27
C LEU A 59 -15.53 11.84 5.60
N TYR A 60 -16.14 12.41 4.56
CA TYR A 60 -17.41 13.13 4.61
C TYR A 60 -18.46 12.30 3.88
N SER A 61 -19.51 11.90 4.58
CA SER A 61 -20.69 11.23 4.02
C SER A 61 -21.94 11.99 4.49
N GLN A 62 -23.11 11.79 3.86
CA GLN A 62 -24.33 12.61 4.05
C GLN A 62 -24.47 13.29 5.42
N ASN A 63 -24.48 12.48 6.48
CA ASN A 63 -24.72 12.90 7.85
C ASN A 63 -23.60 12.46 8.80
N SER A 64 -22.41 12.13 8.30
CA SER A 64 -21.31 11.68 9.14
C SER A 64 -19.96 12.19 8.67
N TYR A 65 -19.15 12.57 9.65
CA TYR A 65 -17.74 12.84 9.49
C TYR A 65 -16.95 11.78 10.24
N LYS A 66 -15.95 11.20 9.58
CA LYS A 66 -15.05 10.23 10.19
C LYS A 66 -13.61 10.58 9.90
N LEU A 67 -12.88 10.92 10.95
CA LEU A 67 -11.42 11.05 10.92
C LEU A 67 -10.80 9.68 11.20
N ILE A 68 -9.95 9.21 10.28
CA ILE A 68 -9.17 7.99 10.48
C ILE A 68 -7.69 8.31 10.34
N ASN A 69 -6.98 8.23 11.45
CA ASN A 69 -5.53 8.34 11.49
C ASN A 69 -4.94 6.92 11.44
N ARG A 70 -3.93 6.73 10.60
CA ARG A 70 -3.26 5.43 10.44
C ARG A 70 -1.75 5.60 10.35
N ILE A 71 -1.02 4.71 11.00
CA ILE A 71 0.39 4.49 10.72
C ILE A 71 0.50 3.22 9.89
N ARG A 72 1.24 3.29 8.80
CA ARG A 72 1.50 2.16 7.92
C ARG A 72 2.99 1.92 7.84
N TYR A 73 3.38 0.66 7.99
CA TYR A 73 4.75 0.25 7.81
C TYR A 73 4.81 -0.88 6.79
N ARG A 74 5.53 -0.65 5.68
CA ARG A 74 5.79 -1.68 4.67
C ARG A 74 7.27 -2.02 4.63
N PHE A 75 7.55 -3.30 4.73
CA PHE A 75 8.85 -3.89 4.42
C PHE A 75 8.76 -4.60 3.08
N GLN A 76 9.67 -4.29 2.15
CA GLN A 76 9.66 -4.82 0.79
C GLN A 76 11.07 -5.19 0.35
N SER A 77 11.18 -6.26 -0.44
CA SER A 77 12.40 -6.60 -1.18
C SER A 77 12.06 -6.95 -2.63
N LYS A 78 12.80 -6.36 -3.56
CA LYS A 78 12.70 -6.61 -5.01
C LYS A 78 14.00 -7.22 -5.49
N ILE A 79 14.07 -8.55 -5.49
CA ILE A 79 15.31 -9.31 -5.67
C ILE A 79 15.48 -9.65 -7.15
N PRO A 80 16.54 -9.17 -7.83
CA PRO A 80 16.84 -9.62 -9.19
C PRO A 80 17.24 -11.11 -9.15
N ILE A 81 16.55 -11.94 -9.94
CA ILE A 81 16.88 -13.37 -10.08
C ILE A 81 17.77 -13.56 -11.32
N THR A 82 17.41 -12.89 -12.41
CA THR A 82 18.20 -12.82 -13.65
C THR A 82 18.13 -11.40 -14.22
N HIS A 83 18.74 -11.17 -15.39
CA HIS A 83 18.62 -9.89 -16.11
C HIS A 83 17.18 -9.58 -16.58
N LYS A 84 16.32 -10.60 -16.70
CA LYS A 84 14.92 -10.46 -17.13
C LYS A 84 13.92 -10.69 -16.00
N PHE A 85 14.24 -11.51 -15.00
CA PHE A 85 13.30 -11.89 -13.95
C PHE A 85 13.69 -11.34 -12.58
N TYR A 86 12.68 -11.03 -11.78
CA TYR A 86 12.86 -10.63 -10.39
C TYR A 86 11.73 -11.16 -9.50
N GLY A 87 12.03 -11.38 -8.23
CA GLY A 87 11.03 -11.63 -7.20
C GLY A 87 10.70 -10.34 -6.45
N ASN A 88 9.43 -10.12 -6.13
CA ASN A 88 8.99 -9.00 -5.32
C ASN A 88 8.18 -9.52 -4.14
N ILE A 89 8.65 -9.28 -2.92
CA ILE A 89 7.95 -9.66 -1.70
C ILE A 89 7.78 -8.43 -0.83
N SER A 90 6.59 -8.26 -0.25
CA SER A 90 6.37 -7.19 0.72
C SER A 90 5.33 -7.60 1.75
N ASN A 91 5.49 -7.04 2.94
CA ASN A 91 4.52 -7.13 4.01
C ASN A 91 4.24 -5.73 4.54
N GLU A 92 2.98 -5.34 4.64
CA GLU A 92 2.53 -4.04 5.13
C GLU A 92 1.57 -4.19 6.30
N PHE A 93 1.92 -3.56 7.42
CA PHE A 93 1.13 -3.50 8.64
C PHE A 93 0.42 -2.16 8.74
N PHE A 94 -0.83 -2.17 9.19
CA PHE A 94 -1.67 -0.98 9.33
C PHE A 94 -2.09 -0.82 10.78
N PHE A 95 -1.52 0.16 11.46
CA PHE A 95 -1.88 0.54 12.82
C PHE A 95 -2.90 1.67 12.79
N GLN A 96 -3.97 1.54 13.58
CA GLN A 96 -4.99 2.57 13.71
C GLN A 96 -4.99 3.07 15.16
N PHE A 97 -5.22 4.37 15.36
CA PHE A 97 -5.22 4.97 16.69
C PHE A 97 -6.49 4.70 17.50
N ASN A 98 -7.46 3.98 16.92
CA ASN A 98 -8.81 3.83 17.45
C ASN A 98 -9.00 2.52 18.25
N GLY A 99 -7.95 2.00 18.89
CA GLY A 99 -8.02 0.94 19.90
C GLY A 99 -7.58 -0.46 19.47
N ASN A 100 -7.64 -0.82 18.18
CA ASN A 100 -7.15 -2.12 17.70
C ASN A 100 -5.68 -2.03 17.25
N ILE A 101 -4.82 -2.87 17.84
CA ILE A 101 -3.42 -3.01 17.43
C ILE A 101 -3.39 -3.84 16.13
N CYS A 102 -3.07 -3.19 15.02
CA CYS A 102 -2.92 -3.80 13.69
C CYS A 102 -4.16 -4.53 13.11
N PRO A 103 -5.31 -3.85 12.91
CA PRO A 103 -6.51 -4.46 12.33
C PRO A 103 -6.35 -4.94 10.88
N GLU A 104 -5.30 -4.48 10.17
CA GLU A 104 -5.06 -4.87 8.79
C GLU A 104 -3.59 -5.27 8.55
N ASN A 105 -3.40 -6.34 7.77
CA ASN A 105 -2.09 -6.76 7.26
C ASN A 105 -2.19 -7.08 5.76
N ARG A 106 -1.15 -6.75 5.00
CA ARG A 106 -1.11 -6.97 3.56
C ARG A 106 0.21 -7.62 3.18
N PHE A 107 0.14 -8.91 2.89
CA PHE A 107 1.24 -9.68 2.33
C PHE A 107 1.11 -9.73 0.81
N TYR A 108 2.19 -9.42 0.10
CA TYR A 108 2.27 -9.49 -1.35
C TYR A 108 3.52 -10.24 -1.77
N SER A 109 3.38 -11.15 -2.72
CA SER A 109 4.48 -11.86 -3.34
C SER A 109 4.22 -11.95 -4.83
N ALA A 110 5.21 -11.63 -5.66
CA ALA A 110 5.07 -11.64 -7.11
C ALA A 110 6.36 -12.06 -7.80
N LEU A 111 6.17 -12.63 -8.99
CA LEU A 111 7.22 -12.84 -9.96
C LEU A 111 7.09 -11.77 -11.05
N GLY A 112 8.17 -11.06 -11.31
CA GLY A 112 8.23 -10.02 -12.32
C GLY A 112 9.15 -10.35 -13.48
N PHE A 113 8.82 -9.78 -14.64
CA PHE A 113 9.54 -9.92 -15.89
C PHE A 113 9.73 -8.56 -16.56
N TYR A 114 10.98 -8.18 -16.83
CA TYR A 114 11.34 -7.03 -17.64
C TYR A 114 11.18 -7.38 -19.12
N LEU A 115 10.19 -6.78 -19.80
CA LEU A 115 10.05 -6.90 -21.24
C LEU A 115 11.17 -6.11 -21.94
N ASN A 116 11.45 -4.91 -21.44
CA ASN A 116 12.56 -4.07 -21.89
C ASN A 116 13.00 -3.14 -20.74
N LYS A 117 13.78 -2.09 -21.04
CA LYS A 117 14.29 -1.15 -20.01
C LYS A 117 13.20 -0.25 -19.38
N THR A 118 12.02 -0.17 -19.99
CA THR A 118 10.94 0.75 -19.58
C THR A 118 9.66 0.03 -19.18
N ILE A 119 9.44 -1.20 -19.62
CA ILE A 119 8.22 -1.98 -19.40
C ILE A 119 8.55 -3.24 -18.61
N ALA A 120 7.81 -3.46 -17.52
CA ALA A 120 7.85 -4.70 -16.77
C ALA A 120 6.44 -5.20 -16.42
N PHE A 121 6.30 -6.52 -16.34
CA PHE A 121 5.08 -7.18 -15.87
C PHE A 121 5.34 -7.84 -14.51
N GLU A 122 4.35 -7.84 -13.62
CA GLU A 122 4.34 -8.66 -12.40
C GLU A 122 3.06 -9.48 -12.33
N LEU A 123 3.23 -10.77 -12.04
CA LEU A 123 2.15 -11.66 -11.63
C LEU A 123 2.28 -11.90 -10.12
N GLY A 124 1.29 -11.46 -9.36
CA GLY A 124 1.34 -11.39 -7.91
C GLY A 124 0.18 -12.05 -7.21
N PHE A 125 0.45 -12.55 -6.01
CA PHE A 125 -0.54 -12.97 -5.04
C PHE A 125 -0.56 -11.97 -3.89
N LEU A 126 -1.75 -11.45 -3.59
CA LEU A 126 -2.00 -10.49 -2.53
C LEU A 126 -2.94 -11.10 -1.50
N ARG A 127 -2.45 -11.27 -0.28
CA ARG A 127 -3.26 -11.65 0.88
C ARG A 127 -3.48 -10.42 1.76
N GLN A 128 -4.73 -10.04 1.94
CA GLN A 128 -5.15 -8.95 2.81
C GLN A 128 -5.94 -9.53 3.98
N HIS A 129 -5.44 -9.29 5.19
CA HIS A 129 -6.19 -9.50 6.41
C HIS A 129 -6.81 -8.18 6.84
N ILE A 130 -8.14 -8.11 7.03
CA ILE A 130 -8.86 -6.89 7.41
C ILE A 130 -9.98 -7.30 8.36
N ASN A 131 -9.98 -6.81 9.62
CA ASN A 131 -11.06 -7.04 10.58
C ASN A 131 -11.49 -8.53 10.68
N ASN A 132 -10.53 -9.44 10.91
CA ASN A 132 -10.71 -10.90 10.95
C ASN A 132 -11.11 -11.58 9.62
N GLN A 133 -11.23 -10.84 8.51
CA GLN A 133 -11.46 -11.41 7.19
C GLN A 133 -10.14 -11.59 6.45
N ASN A 134 -10.01 -12.70 5.71
CA ASN A 134 -8.88 -12.98 4.83
C ASN A 134 -9.33 -12.88 3.37
N LEU A 135 -8.79 -11.92 2.65
CA LEU A 135 -9.06 -11.69 1.23
C LEU A 135 -7.81 -12.05 0.42
N ASN A 136 -7.94 -13.03 -0.46
CA ASN A 136 -6.88 -13.46 -1.36
C ASN A 136 -7.18 -12.95 -2.78
N ARG A 137 -6.19 -12.35 -3.44
CA ARG A 137 -6.34 -11.79 -4.79
C ARG A 137 -5.14 -12.19 -5.63
N LEU A 138 -5.41 -12.58 -6.88
CA LEU A 138 -4.39 -12.61 -7.93
C LEU A 138 -4.32 -11.23 -8.58
N GLN A 139 -3.11 -10.76 -8.87
CA GLN A 139 -2.85 -9.46 -9.45
C GLN A 139 -1.93 -9.57 -10.65
N ILE A 140 -2.23 -8.75 -11.66
CA ILE A 140 -1.37 -8.52 -12.81
C ILE A 140 -1.05 -7.04 -12.80
N THR A 141 0.24 -6.70 -12.76
CA THR A 141 0.71 -5.31 -12.75
C THR A 141 1.60 -5.05 -13.94
N VAL A 142 1.45 -3.87 -14.54
CA VAL A 142 2.34 -3.36 -15.59
C VAL A 142 3.01 -2.10 -15.06
N TYR A 143 4.33 -2.03 -15.18
CA TYR A 143 5.18 -0.90 -14.82
C TYR A 143 5.74 -0.24 -16.07
#